data_AF-A0A1G2LF71-F1
#
_entry.id   AF-A0A1G2LF71-F1
#
_cell.length_a   1.000
_cell.length_b   1.000
_cell.length_c   1.000
_cell.angle_alpha   90.00
_cell.angle_beta   90.00
_cell.angle_gamma   90.00
#
_symmetry.space_group_name_H-M   'P 1'
#
loop_
_entity.id
_entity.type
_entity.pdbx_description
1 polymer ?
#
loop_
_entity_poly.entity_id
_entity_poly.type
_entity_poly.pdbx_seq_one_letter_code
_entity_poly.pdbx_strand_id
1 'polypeptide(L)'
;MDIGAKFFLIFAGTIAATRALLFIRPIPSPVIRGFRIHHYMYGLAGLFISLPAGLLPLYAISIGLFADELTFVLMGGQLHKEDYQTKTSLAGTACVIALAFLLKNYLAAPFSG
;
A
#
# COMPACT_ATOMS: atom_id res chain seq x y z
N MET A 1 -10.66 -12.13 16.65
CA MET A 1 -9.39 -11.72 16.01
C MET A 1 -9.04 -10.34 16.51
N ASP A 2 -7.83 -10.18 17.05
CA ASP A 2 -7.28 -8.90 17.51
C ASP A 2 -7.35 -7.83 16.40
N ILE A 3 -7.53 -6.56 16.78
CA ILE A 3 -7.70 -5.45 15.83
C ILE A 3 -6.45 -5.23 14.99
N GLY A 4 -5.26 -5.40 15.59
CA GLY A 4 -3.98 -5.37 14.89
C GLY A 4 -3.88 -6.53 13.89
N ALA A 5 -4.32 -7.74 14.26
CA ALA A 5 -4.38 -8.87 13.33
C ALA A 5 -5.35 -8.63 12.15
N LYS A 6 -6.53 -8.03 12.39
CA LYS A 6 -7.47 -7.60 11.33
C LYS A 6 -6.84 -6.59 10.38
N PHE A 7 -6.24 -5.54 10.94
CA PHE A 7 -5.50 -4.55 10.17
C PHE A 7 -4.44 -5.22 9.29
N PHE A 8 -3.57 -6.04 9.89
CA PHE A 8 -2.45 -6.65 9.19
C PHE A 8 -2.88 -7.58 8.06
N LEU A 9 -3.91 -8.40 8.28
CA LEU A 9 -4.42 -9.30 7.23
C LEU A 9 -4.97 -8.53 6.02
N ILE A 10 -5.71 -7.44 6.26
CA ILE A 10 -6.24 -6.61 5.17
C ILE A 10 -5.09 -5.87 4.46
N PHE A 11 -4.16 -5.30 5.23
CA PHE A 11 -2.99 -4.61 4.72
C PHE A 11 -2.12 -5.51 3.84
N ALA A 12 -1.67 -6.65 4.38
CA ALA A 12 -0.82 -7.60 3.66
C ALA A 12 -1.57 -8.24 2.48
N GLY A 13 -2.85 -8.55 2.66
CA GLY A 13 -3.72 -9.03 1.58
C GLY A 13 -3.86 -8.02 0.45
N THR A 14 -3.96 -6.72 0.75
CA THR A 14 -4.03 -5.65 -0.25
C THR A 14 -2.74 -5.58 -1.07
N ILE A 15 -1.57 -5.63 -0.43
CA ILE A 15 -0.28 -5.65 -1.13
C ILE A 15 -0.17 -6.91 -2.01
N ALA A 16 -0.47 -8.09 -1.45
CA ALA A 16 -0.40 -9.34 -2.18
C ALA A 16 -1.35 -9.35 -3.40
N ALA A 17 -2.58 -8.88 -3.23
CA ALA A 17 -3.56 -8.78 -4.31
C ALA A 17 -3.12 -7.79 -5.39
N THR A 18 -2.61 -6.62 -5.00
CA THR A 18 -2.14 -5.58 -5.94
C THR A 18 -0.94 -6.09 -6.74
N ARG A 19 0.05 -6.68 -6.07
CA ARG A 19 1.23 -7.28 -6.72
C ARG A 19 0.86 -8.45 -7.63
N ALA A 20 -0.01 -9.35 -7.19
CA ALA A 20 -0.46 -10.48 -8.01
C ALA A 20 -1.22 -9.99 -9.25
N LEU A 21 -2.11 -9.00 -9.11
CA LEU A 21 -2.85 -8.43 -10.22
C LEU A 21 -1.90 -7.78 -11.24
N LEU A 22 -0.96 -6.95 -10.79
CA LEU A 22 0.00 -6.27 -11.67
C LEU A 22 1.03 -7.23 -12.29
N PHE A 23 1.34 -8.34 -11.62
CA PHE A 23 2.17 -9.40 -12.17
C PHE A 23 1.47 -10.14 -13.32
N ILE A 24 0.18 -10.44 -13.17
CA ILE A 24 -0.61 -11.14 -14.20
C ILE A 24 -0.99 -10.18 -15.33
N ARG A 25 -1.36 -8.94 -15.01
CA ARG A 25 -1.78 -7.91 -15.96
C ARG A 25 -1.11 -6.58 -15.62
N PRO A 26 0.02 -6.24 -16.26
CA PRO A 26 0.62 -4.93 -16.13
C PRO A 26 -0.30 -3.88 -16.76
N ILE A 27 -1.07 -3.18 -15.92
CA ILE A 27 -1.97 -2.11 -16.34
C ILE A 27 -1.21 -0.79 -16.22
N PRO A 28 -1.06 -0.02 -17.31
CA PRO A 28 -0.43 1.29 -17.22
C PRO A 28 -1.31 2.25 -16.42
N SER A 29 -0.68 2.98 -15.51
CA SER A 29 -1.32 4.09 -14.80
C SER A 29 -1.98 5.11 -15.73
N PRO A 30 -3.16 5.66 -15.38
CA PRO A 30 -3.80 6.71 -16.16
C PRO A 30 -2.96 8.00 -16.13
N VAL A 31 -2.92 8.69 -17.26
CA VAL A 31 -2.16 9.93 -17.44
C VAL A 31 -3.13 11.07 -17.72
N ILE A 32 -3.14 12.09 -16.86
CA ILE A 32 -3.96 13.31 -17.01
C ILE A 32 -3.02 14.49 -17.22
N ARG A 33 -3.08 15.12 -18.40
CA ARG A 33 -2.23 16.28 -18.77
C ARG A 33 -0.72 16.07 -18.55
N GLY A 34 -0.23 14.85 -18.82
CA GLY A 34 1.18 14.48 -18.63
C GLY A 34 1.52 14.04 -17.20
N PHE A 35 0.59 14.15 -16.25
CA PHE A 35 0.76 13.63 -14.90
C PHE A 35 0.24 12.19 -14.80
N ARG A 36 1.11 11.25 -14.42
CA ARG A 36 0.77 9.84 -14.24
C ARG A 36 0.26 9.61 -12.82
N ILE A 37 -0.92 9.01 -12.69
CA ILE A 37 -1.52 8.69 -11.39
C ILE A 37 -1.05 7.32 -10.91
N HIS A 38 -0.60 7.26 -9.68
CA HIS A 38 -0.03 6.06 -9.08
C HIS A 38 -0.92 5.52 -7.96
N HIS A 39 -0.81 4.23 -7.62
CA HIS A 39 -1.65 3.61 -6.61
C HIS A 39 -1.49 4.23 -5.22
N TYR A 40 -0.30 4.75 -4.90
CA TYR A 40 -0.06 5.46 -3.64
C TYR A 40 -0.97 6.68 -3.48
N MET A 41 -1.40 7.32 -4.57
CA MET A 41 -2.27 8.49 -4.52
C MET A 41 -3.69 8.12 -4.08
N TYR A 42 -4.19 6.97 -4.54
CA TYR A 42 -5.47 6.43 -4.06
C TYR A 42 -5.37 6.01 -2.59
N GLY A 43 -4.23 5.42 -2.20
CA GLY A 43 -3.94 5.12 -0.80
C GLY A 43 -3.94 6.36 0.08
N LEU A 44 -3.31 7.45 -0.37
CA LEU A 44 -3.28 8.72 0.37
C LEU A 44 -4.68 9.35 0.48
N ALA A 45 -5.45 9.37 -0.60
CA ALA A 45 -6.83 9.85 -0.56
C ALA A 45 -7.71 9.01 0.39
N GLY A 46 -7.58 7.68 0.34
CA GLY A 46 -8.29 6.77 1.22
C GLY A 46 -7.91 6.93 2.69
N LEU A 47 -6.64 7.27 2.99
CA LEU A 47 -6.18 7.59 4.35
C LEU A 47 -6.91 8.80 4.93
N PHE A 48 -7.01 9.89 4.16
CA PHE A 48 -7.72 11.09 4.59
C PHE A 48 -9.22 10.88 4.82
N ILE A 49 -9.83 9.89 4.16
CA ILE A 49 -11.25 9.54 4.33
C ILE A 49 -11.44 8.57 5.50
N SER A 50 -10.60 7.54 5.59
CA SER A 50 -10.79 6.43 6.53
C SER A 50 -10.52 6.79 7.98
N LEU A 51 -9.55 7.67 8.24
CA LEU A 51 -9.20 8.10 9.59
C LEU A 51 -10.36 8.85 10.28
N PRO A 52 -10.95 9.92 9.70
CA PRO A 52 -12.11 10.59 10.28
C PRO A 52 -13.35 9.71 10.35
N ALA A 53 -13.53 8.81 9.38
CA ALA A 53 -14.69 7.91 9.32
C ALA A 53 -14.59 6.72 10.28
N GLY A 54 -13.45 6.48 10.92
CA GLY A 54 -13.25 5.33 11.82
C GLY A 54 -13.32 3.97 11.11
N LEU A 55 -13.05 3.91 9.80
CA LEU A 55 -13.21 2.69 9.00
C LEU A 55 -11.90 1.91 8.87
N LEU A 56 -11.63 1.02 9.83
CA LEU A 56 -10.42 0.18 9.85
C LEU A 56 -10.14 -0.56 8.53
N PRO A 57 -11.13 -1.22 7.86
CA PRO A 57 -10.84 -1.92 6.61
C PRO A 57 -10.38 -0.98 5.49
N LEU A 58 -11.03 0.18 5.34
CA LEU A 58 -10.65 1.17 4.35
C LEU A 58 -9.27 1.75 4.67
N TYR A 59 -8.97 2.00 5.95
CA TYR A 59 -7.67 2.45 6.40
C TYR A 59 -6.56 1.44 6.09
N ALA A 60 -6.78 0.15 6.37
CA ALA A 60 -5.82 -0.91 6.09
C ALA A 60 -5.57 -1.10 4.58
N ILE A 61 -6.61 -1.01 3.74
CA ILE A 61 -6.48 -1.00 2.28
C ILE A 61 -5.68 0.23 1.83
N SER A 62 -6.00 1.40 2.36
CA SER A 62 -5.37 2.67 1.99
C SER A 62 -3.87 2.67 2.29
N ILE A 63 -3.48 2.22 3.50
CA ILE A 63 -2.07 2.05 3.86
C ILE A 63 -1.43 0.97 3.00
N GLY A 64 -2.13 -0.13 2.70
CA GLY A 64 -1.60 -1.20 1.83
C GLY A 64 -1.24 -0.69 0.44
N LEU A 65 -2.13 0.06 -0.20
CA LEU A 65 -1.89 0.67 -1.51
C LEU A 65 -0.76 1.70 -1.48
N PHE A 66 -0.69 2.51 -0.42
CA PHE A 66 0.40 3.47 -0.23
C PHE A 66 1.75 2.78 -0.03
N ALA A 67 1.80 1.77 0.83
CA ALA A 67 2.99 1.00 1.16
C ALA A 67 3.53 0.21 -0.03
N ASP A 68 2.66 -0.33 -0.90
CA ASP A 68 3.05 -1.11 -2.08
C ASP A 68 3.98 -0.31 -3.00
N GLU A 69 3.72 0.98 -3.18
CA GLU A 69 4.51 1.86 -4.03
C GLU A 69 5.46 2.77 -3.24
N LEU A 70 5.49 2.68 -1.91
CA LEU A 70 6.32 3.55 -1.07
C LEU A 70 7.81 3.42 -1.41
N THR A 71 8.31 2.19 -1.62
CA THR A 71 9.70 1.96 -2.05
C THR A 71 9.98 2.62 -3.40
N PHE A 72 9.01 2.60 -4.32
CA PHE A 72 9.13 3.22 -5.63
C PHE A 72 9.17 4.76 -5.54
N VAL A 73 8.27 5.36 -4.75
CA VAL A 73 8.23 6.81 -4.51
C VAL A 73 9.56 7.28 -3.87
N LEU A 74 10.09 6.53 -2.90
CA LEU A 74 11.35 6.87 -2.23
C LEU A 74 12.57 6.74 -3.15
N MET A 75 12.53 5.84 -4.13
CA MET A 75 13.62 5.66 -5.10
C MET A 75 13.55 6.65 -6.28
N GLY A 76 12.49 7.46 -6.39
CA GLY A 76 12.35 8.46 -7.45
C GLY A 76 12.22 7.84 -8.85
N GLY A 77 11.71 6.60 -8.96
CA GLY A 77 11.57 5.90 -10.23
C GLY A 77 10.64 6.66 -11.18
N GLN A 78 11.09 6.92 -12.41
CA GLN A 78 10.29 7.61 -13.44
C GLN A 78 9.80 6.65 -14.55
N LEU A 79 10.24 5.38 -14.56
CA LEU A 79 10.12 4.49 -15.73
C LEU A 79 9.62 3.07 -15.38
N HIS A 80 8.34 2.81 -15.68
CA HIS A 80 7.59 1.55 -15.52
C HIS A 80 8.31 0.25 -15.94
N LYS A 81 9.39 0.30 -16.73
CA LYS A 81 10.08 -0.88 -17.27
C LYS A 81 11.12 -1.49 -16.34
N GLU A 82 11.53 -0.79 -15.28
CA GLU A 82 12.53 -1.27 -14.31
C GLU A 82 11.93 -1.57 -12.91
N ASP A 83 10.63 -1.29 -12.71
CA ASP A 83 10.11 -0.89 -11.39
C ASP A 83 9.47 -2.00 -10.53
N TYR A 84 8.87 -3.04 -11.10
CA TYR A 84 8.10 -4.04 -10.32
C TYR A 84 8.85 -5.33 -10.01
N GLN A 85 9.93 -5.63 -10.74
CA GLN A 85 10.69 -6.89 -10.64
C GLN A 85 12.12 -6.71 -10.16
N THR A 86 12.55 -5.47 -9.89
CA THR A 86 13.85 -5.23 -9.28
C THR A 86 13.86 -5.78 -7.87
N LYS A 87 14.94 -6.50 -7.54
CA LYS A 87 15.16 -7.10 -6.20
C LYS A 87 14.97 -6.07 -5.08
N THR A 88 15.28 -4.80 -5.36
CA THR A 88 15.12 -3.67 -4.44
C THR A 88 13.66 -3.36 -4.12
N SER A 89 12.75 -3.35 -5.10
CA SER A 89 11.32 -3.13 -4.84
C SER A 89 10.72 -4.26 -4.00
N LEU A 90 11.08 -5.52 -4.31
CA LEU A 90 10.64 -6.68 -3.54
C LEU A 90 11.17 -6.67 -2.11
N ALA A 91 12.46 -6.38 -1.92
CA ALA A 91 13.07 -6.27 -0.60
C ALA A 91 12.47 -5.12 0.21
N GLY A 92 12.27 -3.95 -0.40
CA GLY A 92 11.62 -2.81 0.24
C GLY A 92 10.20 -3.13 0.69
N THR A 93 9.40 -3.75 -0.19
CA THR A 93 8.03 -4.17 0.14
C THR A 93 8.01 -5.19 1.29
N ALA A 94 8.92 -6.18 1.27
CA ALA A 94 9.04 -7.16 2.35
C ALA A 94 9.43 -6.51 3.69
N CYS A 95 10.36 -5.56 3.68
CA CYS A 95 10.72 -4.77 4.86
C CYS A 95 9.53 -3.97 5.40
N VAL A 96 8.75 -3.33 4.53
CA VAL A 96 7.55 -2.58 4.92
C VAL A 96 6.48 -3.51 5.52
N ILE A 97 6.27 -4.69 4.94
CA ILE A 97 5.35 -5.69 5.50
C ILE A 97 5.82 -6.16 6.88
N ALA A 98 7.11 -6.47 7.05
CA ALA A 98 7.67 -6.89 8.33
C ALA A 98 7.50 -5.79 9.40
N LEU A 99 7.80 -4.53 9.04
CA LEU A 99 7.62 -3.39 9.93
C LEU A 99 6.15 -3.21 10.31
N ALA A 100 5.23 -3.30 9.34
CA ALA A 100 3.79 -3.23 9.60
C ALA A 100 3.29 -4.38 10.50
N PHE A 101 3.87 -5.58 10.38
CA PHE A 101 3.56 -6.70 11.27
C PHE A 101 3.95 -6.43 12.72
N LEU A 102 5.14 -5.86 12.93
CA LEU A 102 5.64 -5.49 14.25
C LEU A 102 4.81 -4.35 14.87
N LEU A 103 4.39 -3.38 14.05
CA LEU A 103 3.66 -2.19 14.49
C LEU A 103 2.14 -2.32 14.39
N LYS A 104 1.59 -3.50 14.02
CA LYS A 104 0.16 -3.67 13.72
C LYS A 104 -0.79 -3.15 14.82
N ASN A 105 -0.43 -3.34 16.08
CA ASN A 105 -1.25 -2.89 17.22
C ASN A 105 -1.21 -1.37 17.37
N TYR A 106 -0.04 -0.76 17.13
CA TYR A 106 0.12 0.70 17.15
C TYR A 106 -0.61 1.35 15.97
N LEU A 107 -0.48 0.78 14.77
CA LEU A 107 -1.13 1.28 13.55
C LEU A 107 -2.66 1.18 13.61
N ALA A 108 -3.19 0.17 14.31
CA ALA A 108 -4.62 -0.03 14.51
C ALA A 108 -5.17 0.69 15.75
N ALA A 109 -4.33 1.25 16.62
CA ALA A 109 -4.72 1.89 17.88
C ALA A 109 -5.82 2.96 17.74
N PRO A 110 -5.84 3.80 16.68
CA PRO A 110 -6.91 4.79 16.50
C PRO A 110 -8.33 4.20 16.36
N PHE A 111 -8.44 2.88 16.12
CA PHE A 111 -9.70 2.18 15.88
C PHE A 111 -10.08 1.22 17.02
N SER A 112 -9.30 1.20 18.11
CA SER A 112 -9.49 0.28 19.25
C SER A 112 -10.55 0.72 20.26
N GLY A 113 -11.35 1.75 19.92
CA GLY A 113 -12.43 2.29 20.76
C GLY A 113 -13.68 1.42 20.80
#